data_AF-A0A2C8FCF0-F1
#
_entry.id   AF-A0A2C8FCF0-F1
#
_cell.length_a   1.000
_cell.length_b   1.000
_cell.length_c   1.000
_cell.angle_alpha   90.00
_cell.angle_beta   90.00
_cell.angle_gamma   90.00
#
_symmetry.space_group_name_H-M   'P 1'
#
loop_
_entity.id
_entity.type
_entity.pdbx_description
1 polymer ?
#
loop_
_entity_poly.entity_id
_entity_poly.type
_entity_poly.pdbx_seq_one_letter_code
_entity_poly.pdbx_strand_id
1 'polypeptide(L)'
;MKPIGKCILVIALSTLFALPIPMTAYSSEGHSHEEPQTDMDGFFKGASLENGSRIYFVGRTISGKPVERTGGPHWLYMHGGGCANCHGDNGQGGIVPMMCAKSSPPITMKALTSGTHKHNGTEEHHTPYTIETIRQALEKSVNPDLKPFSPCMPQWFLSDTDFRDLLYKLKELDK
;
A
#
# COMPACT_ATOMS: atom_id res chain seq x y z
N MET A 1 9.28 -15.21 63.77
CA MET A 1 10.69 -15.44 63.39
C MET A 1 11.05 -16.88 63.74
N LYS A 2 11.36 -17.70 62.73
CA LYS A 2 11.72 -19.13 62.85
C LYS A 2 13.04 -19.36 62.10
N PRO A 3 13.91 -20.29 62.57
CA PRO A 3 15.29 -20.38 62.12
C PRO A 3 15.51 -21.18 60.83
N ILE A 4 16.64 -20.82 60.24
CA ILE A 4 17.35 -21.29 59.05
C ILE A 4 17.59 -22.81 59.07
N GLY A 5 17.14 -23.51 58.03
CA GLY A 5 17.54 -24.88 57.70
C GLY A 5 18.52 -24.87 56.52
N LYS A 6 19.78 -25.26 56.78
CA LYS A 6 20.81 -25.53 55.77
C LYS A 6 20.64 -26.96 55.26
N CYS A 7 20.47 -27.14 53.95
CA CYS A 7 20.66 -28.44 53.29
C CYS A 7 21.67 -28.30 52.15
N ILE A 8 22.90 -28.69 52.50
CA ILE A 8 23.83 -29.55 51.75
C ILE A 8 23.86 -29.36 50.22
N LEU A 9 24.90 -28.66 49.82
CA LEU A 9 25.49 -28.55 48.50
C LEU A 9 25.99 -29.91 48.01
N VAL A 10 25.41 -30.46 46.94
CA VAL A 10 25.98 -31.58 46.18
C VAL A 10 26.59 -31.00 44.90
N ILE A 11 27.93 -30.98 44.87
CA ILE A 11 28.72 -30.58 43.69
C ILE A 11 28.83 -31.82 42.80
N ALA A 12 28.03 -31.88 41.73
CA ALA A 12 28.22 -32.86 40.67
C ALA A 12 29.23 -32.30 39.67
N LEU A 13 30.44 -32.86 39.72
CA LEU A 13 31.56 -32.57 38.82
C LEU A 13 31.29 -33.28 37.48
N SER A 14 30.59 -32.63 36.56
CA SER A 14 30.38 -33.13 35.20
C SER A 14 31.56 -32.71 34.31
N THR A 15 32.31 -33.73 33.87
CA THR A 15 33.44 -33.61 32.96
C THR A 15 32.97 -33.12 31.59
N LEU A 16 33.47 -31.95 31.17
CA LEU A 16 33.31 -31.43 29.80
C LEU A 16 34.08 -32.33 28.83
N PHE A 17 33.36 -33.10 28.02
CA PHE A 17 33.89 -33.70 26.80
C PHE A 17 33.68 -32.71 25.66
N ALA A 18 34.70 -31.91 25.36
CA ALA A 18 34.71 -31.03 24.20
C ALA A 18 34.98 -31.87 22.94
N LEU A 19 33.92 -32.22 22.22
CA LEU A 19 34.04 -32.80 20.88
C LEU A 19 34.24 -31.66 19.86
N PRO A 20 35.22 -31.77 18.95
CA PRO A 20 35.41 -30.79 17.88
C PRO A 20 34.24 -30.89 16.89
N ILE A 21 33.42 -29.83 16.82
CA ILE A 21 32.39 -29.70 15.80
C ILE A 21 33.10 -29.35 14.48
N PRO A 22 32.94 -30.15 13.41
CA PRO A 22 33.44 -29.78 12.11
C PRO A 22 32.73 -28.49 11.64
N MET A 23 33.50 -27.42 11.47
CA MET A 23 33.09 -26.22 10.75
C MET A 23 32.76 -26.61 9.31
N THR A 24 31.50 -26.96 9.05
CA THR A 24 30.97 -26.95 7.69
C THR A 24 30.81 -25.48 7.32
N ALA A 25 31.56 -25.05 6.31
CA ALA A 25 31.39 -23.73 5.72
C ALA A 25 29.97 -23.65 5.15
N TYR A 26 29.11 -22.91 5.83
CA TYR A 26 27.80 -22.52 5.33
C TYR A 26 28.02 -21.56 4.16
N SER A 27 27.97 -22.10 2.93
CA SER A 27 27.77 -21.29 1.74
C SER A 27 26.44 -20.56 1.91
N SER A 28 26.49 -19.25 2.15
CA SER A 28 25.33 -18.40 1.97
C SER A 28 25.05 -18.32 0.47
N GLU A 29 24.30 -19.28 -0.04
CA GLU A 29 23.56 -19.07 -1.28
C GLU A 29 22.64 -17.89 -1.03
N GLY A 30 22.90 -16.79 -1.74
CA GLY A 30 22.06 -15.60 -1.71
C GLY A 30 20.65 -16.00 -2.11
N HIS A 31 19.79 -16.16 -1.10
CA HIS A 31 18.35 -16.15 -1.29
C HIS A 31 17.98 -14.71 -1.67
N SER A 32 17.96 -14.45 -2.99
CA SER A 32 17.12 -13.39 -3.51
C SER A 32 15.70 -13.72 -3.05
N HIS A 33 15.19 -12.94 -2.11
CA HIS A 33 13.78 -12.90 -1.78
C HIS A 33 13.05 -12.41 -3.04
N GLU A 34 12.68 -13.36 -3.89
CA GLU A 34 11.63 -13.18 -4.88
C GLU A 34 10.34 -13.14 -4.03
N GLU A 35 9.90 -11.95 -3.65
CA GLU A 35 8.60 -11.80 -2.99
C GLU A 35 7.54 -12.45 -3.90
N PRO A 36 6.61 -13.25 -3.35
CA PRO A 36 5.77 -14.09 -4.17
C PRO A 36 4.83 -13.23 -5.00
N GLN A 37 5.09 -13.10 -6.31
CA GLN A 37 4.14 -12.48 -7.27
C GLN A 37 2.75 -13.14 -7.25
N THR A 38 2.62 -14.29 -6.59
CA THR A 38 1.42 -15.11 -6.44
C THR A 38 0.33 -14.48 -5.56
N ASP A 39 0.64 -13.50 -4.70
CA ASP A 39 -0.37 -12.84 -3.86
C ASP A 39 -1.17 -11.77 -4.62
N MET A 40 -0.50 -10.95 -5.42
CA MET A 40 -1.07 -9.86 -6.20
C MET A 40 -1.91 -10.38 -7.37
N ASP A 41 -1.45 -11.41 -8.07
CA ASP A 41 -2.24 -12.02 -9.14
C ASP A 41 -3.49 -12.74 -8.59
N GLY A 42 -3.41 -13.28 -7.38
CA GLY A 42 -4.56 -13.79 -6.64
C GLY A 42 -5.57 -12.69 -6.28
N PHE A 43 -5.10 -11.54 -5.81
CA PHE A 43 -5.95 -10.39 -5.47
C PHE A 43 -6.77 -9.89 -6.67
N PHE A 44 -6.18 -9.84 -7.87
CA PHE A 44 -6.86 -9.37 -9.09
C PHE A 44 -7.74 -10.42 -9.76
N LYS A 45 -7.83 -11.64 -9.22
CA LYS A 45 -8.69 -12.67 -9.80
C LYS A 45 -10.15 -12.21 -9.84
N GLY A 46 -10.74 -12.19 -11.03
CA GLY A 46 -12.11 -11.73 -11.26
C GLY A 46 -12.29 -10.21 -11.22
N ALA A 47 -11.19 -9.44 -11.29
CA ALA A 47 -11.27 -7.99 -11.43
C ALA A 47 -11.80 -7.58 -12.81
N SER A 48 -12.64 -6.55 -12.86
CA SER A 48 -13.18 -5.97 -14.08
C SER A 48 -12.43 -4.68 -14.44
N LEU A 49 -11.64 -4.73 -15.53
CA LEU A 49 -10.99 -3.52 -16.06
C LEU A 49 -12.02 -2.47 -16.49
N GLU A 50 -13.17 -2.88 -16.99
CA GLU A 50 -14.22 -1.96 -17.44
C GLU A 50 -14.81 -1.17 -16.25
N ASN A 51 -15.16 -1.86 -15.15
CA ASN A 51 -15.65 -1.20 -13.94
C ASN A 51 -14.56 -0.31 -13.32
N GLY A 52 -13.34 -0.84 -13.18
CA GLY A 52 -12.19 -0.09 -12.66
C GLY A 52 -11.90 1.17 -13.47
N SER A 53 -11.94 1.07 -14.80
CA SER A 53 -11.78 2.22 -15.71
C SER A 53 -12.88 3.26 -15.49
N ARG A 54 -14.13 2.83 -15.37
CA ARG A 54 -15.25 3.76 -15.17
C ARG A 54 -15.18 4.49 -13.83
N ILE A 55 -14.76 3.80 -12.77
CA ILE A 55 -14.50 4.42 -11.47
C ILE A 55 -13.34 5.41 -11.59
N TYR A 56 -12.24 5.00 -12.21
CA TYR A 56 -11.04 5.82 -12.37
C TYR A 56 -11.30 7.14 -13.13
N PHE A 57 -12.04 7.09 -14.23
CA PHE A 57 -12.29 8.28 -15.05
C PHE A 57 -13.47 9.12 -14.57
N VAL A 58 -14.51 8.49 -14.01
CA VAL A 58 -15.82 9.15 -13.83
C VAL A 58 -16.30 9.13 -12.37
N GLY A 59 -15.70 8.30 -11.51
CA GLY A 59 -16.15 8.13 -10.12
C GLY A 59 -17.50 7.42 -10.02
N ARG A 60 -17.82 6.54 -10.97
CA ARG A 60 -19.08 5.77 -11.01
C ARG A 60 -18.80 4.31 -11.35
N THR A 61 -19.58 3.40 -10.77
CA THR A 61 -19.53 1.97 -11.12
C THR A 61 -20.09 1.73 -12.53
N ILE A 62 -19.88 0.53 -13.07
CA ILE A 62 -20.39 0.12 -14.39
C ILE A 62 -21.91 0.19 -14.50
N SER A 63 -22.62 -0.03 -13.38
CA SER A 63 -24.08 0.15 -13.30
C SER A 63 -24.53 1.61 -13.35
N GLY A 64 -23.61 2.57 -13.36
CA GLY A 64 -23.88 4.01 -13.36
C GLY A 64 -24.06 4.62 -11.97
N LYS A 65 -24.04 3.81 -10.90
CA LYS A 65 -24.11 4.32 -9.52
C LYS A 65 -22.86 5.14 -9.19
N PRO A 66 -22.99 6.37 -8.63
CA PRO A 66 -21.86 7.12 -8.09
C PRO A 66 -21.13 6.31 -7.03
N VAL A 67 -19.80 6.38 -7.00
CA VAL A 67 -19.02 5.92 -5.85
C VAL A 67 -19.18 6.96 -4.75
N GLU A 68 -19.58 6.51 -3.56
CA GLU A 68 -19.82 7.38 -2.43
C GLU A 68 -18.52 8.03 -1.94
N ARG A 69 -18.66 9.24 -1.39
CA ARG A 69 -17.54 10.04 -0.88
C ARG A 69 -17.91 10.69 0.44
N THR A 70 -17.04 10.58 1.42
CA THR A 70 -17.25 11.16 2.76
C THR A 70 -16.45 12.44 3.00
N GLY A 71 -15.49 12.74 2.13
CA GLY A 71 -14.72 13.98 2.13
C GLY A 71 -14.17 14.33 0.76
N GLY A 72 -13.62 15.53 0.62
CA GLY A 72 -13.03 16.03 -0.62
C GLY A 72 -13.54 17.42 -1.02
N PRO A 73 -13.09 17.93 -2.18
CA PRO A 73 -13.46 19.26 -2.63
C PRO A 73 -14.90 19.30 -3.14
N HIS A 74 -15.64 20.36 -2.78
CA HIS A 74 -17.07 20.50 -3.08
C HIS A 74 -17.42 20.41 -4.58
N TRP A 75 -16.56 20.91 -5.46
CA TRP A 75 -16.78 20.86 -6.91
C TRP A 75 -16.90 19.42 -7.44
N LEU A 76 -16.16 18.47 -6.85
CA LEU A 76 -16.20 17.07 -7.26
C LEU A 76 -17.54 16.42 -6.86
N TYR A 77 -18.15 16.86 -5.75
CA TYR A 77 -19.50 16.44 -5.36
C TYR A 77 -20.56 16.93 -6.35
N MET A 78 -20.44 18.17 -6.81
CA MET A 78 -21.41 18.81 -7.69
C MET A 78 -21.30 18.37 -9.16
N HIS A 79 -20.08 18.24 -9.67
CA HIS A 79 -19.83 17.96 -11.09
C HIS A 79 -19.50 16.49 -11.36
N GLY A 80 -19.25 15.69 -10.32
CA GLY A 80 -18.70 14.35 -10.47
C GLY A 80 -17.23 14.39 -10.91
N GLY A 81 -16.71 13.22 -11.28
CA GLY A 81 -15.30 13.03 -11.63
C GLY A 81 -14.70 11.85 -10.86
N GLY A 82 -13.60 11.32 -11.39
CA GLY A 82 -12.83 10.24 -10.83
C GLY A 82 -11.39 10.63 -10.50
N CYS A 83 -10.56 9.62 -10.25
CA CYS A 83 -9.13 9.76 -9.95
C CYS A 83 -8.39 10.54 -11.05
N ALA A 84 -8.74 10.32 -12.32
CA ALA A 84 -8.08 10.92 -13.47
C ALA A 84 -8.13 12.46 -13.48
N ASN A 85 -9.15 13.06 -12.85
CA ASN A 85 -9.28 14.53 -12.81
C ASN A 85 -8.15 15.23 -12.06
N CYS A 86 -7.44 14.50 -11.18
CA CYS A 86 -6.25 15.00 -10.48
C CYS A 86 -4.99 14.23 -10.88
N HIS A 87 -5.12 12.92 -11.10
CA HIS A 87 -3.98 12.06 -11.37
C HIS A 87 -3.66 11.87 -12.86
N GLY A 88 -4.42 12.51 -13.76
CA GLY A 88 -4.27 12.38 -15.21
C GLY A 88 -4.79 11.04 -15.73
N ASP A 89 -4.95 10.91 -17.05
CA ASP A 89 -5.49 9.69 -17.66
C ASP A 89 -4.53 8.49 -17.58
N ASN A 90 -3.23 8.77 -17.42
CA ASN A 90 -2.16 7.79 -17.30
C ASN A 90 -1.70 7.59 -15.84
N GLY A 91 -2.37 8.22 -14.86
CA GLY A 91 -2.04 8.09 -13.45
C GLY A 91 -0.70 8.72 -13.05
N GLN A 92 -0.08 9.56 -13.88
CA GLN A 92 1.21 10.18 -13.57
C GLN A 92 1.10 11.46 -12.73
N GLY A 93 -0.11 11.88 -12.38
CA GLY A 93 -0.31 13.10 -11.62
C GLY A 93 -0.08 14.36 -12.46
N GLY A 94 0.37 15.42 -11.81
CA GLY A 94 0.75 16.67 -12.47
C GLY A 94 -0.37 17.71 -12.57
N ILE A 95 -1.63 17.33 -12.33
CA ILE A 95 -2.76 18.26 -12.39
C ILE A 95 -2.87 19.00 -11.06
N VAL A 96 -3.01 20.33 -11.15
CA VAL A 96 -3.33 21.22 -10.04
C VAL A 96 -4.76 21.73 -10.24
N PRO A 97 -5.79 21.10 -9.67
CA PRO A 97 -7.15 21.60 -9.75
C PRO A 97 -7.22 23.04 -9.20
N MET A 98 -8.03 23.92 -9.80
CA MET A 98 -8.06 25.36 -9.50
C MET A 98 -8.21 25.73 -8.01
N MET A 99 -8.83 24.85 -7.21
CA MET A 99 -9.04 25.02 -5.77
C MET A 99 -8.11 24.16 -4.90
N CYS A 100 -7.03 23.65 -5.48
CA CYS A 100 -6.04 22.79 -4.85
C CYS A 100 -4.66 23.41 -5.00
N ALA A 101 -3.91 23.50 -3.90
CA ALA A 101 -2.63 24.21 -3.87
C ALA A 101 -1.43 23.36 -4.32
N LYS A 102 -1.64 22.05 -4.52
CA LYS A 102 -0.57 21.10 -4.81
C LYS A 102 -0.96 20.24 -6.01
N SER A 103 0.05 19.92 -6.81
CA SER A 103 -0.05 18.95 -7.89
C SER A 103 -0.21 17.55 -7.28
N SER A 104 -1.04 16.72 -7.89
CA SER A 104 -1.22 15.34 -7.45
C SER A 104 -0.05 14.46 -7.88
N PRO A 105 0.44 13.54 -7.03
CA PRO A 105 1.53 12.62 -7.38
C PRO A 105 1.06 11.52 -8.35
N PRO A 106 1.99 10.78 -8.96
CA PRO A 106 1.70 9.52 -9.64
C PRO A 106 0.99 8.50 -8.71
N ILE A 107 0.07 7.72 -9.25
CA ILE A 107 -0.68 6.67 -8.55
C ILE A 107 -0.77 5.35 -9.33
N THR A 108 0.10 5.15 -10.32
CA THR A 108 0.23 3.82 -10.95
C THR A 108 0.67 2.80 -9.89
N MET A 109 0.35 1.52 -10.09
CA MET A 109 0.66 0.52 -9.06
C MET A 109 2.17 0.47 -8.78
N LYS A 110 3.02 0.56 -9.80
CA LYS A 110 4.48 0.67 -9.64
C LYS A 110 4.91 1.90 -8.84
N ALA A 111 4.29 3.06 -9.05
CA ALA A 111 4.64 4.27 -8.29
C ALA A 111 4.28 4.12 -6.80
N LEU A 112 3.11 3.54 -6.51
CA LEU A 112 2.65 3.30 -5.14
C LEU A 112 3.52 2.27 -4.40
N THR A 113 3.90 1.17 -5.06
CA THR A 113 4.61 0.06 -4.40
C THR A 113 6.13 0.24 -4.38
N SER A 114 6.72 1.06 -5.25
CA SER A 114 8.18 1.28 -5.25
C SER A 114 8.67 2.19 -4.12
N GLY A 115 7.78 2.97 -3.49
CA GLY A 115 8.16 3.93 -2.45
C GLY A 115 8.98 5.13 -2.96
N THR A 116 9.19 5.24 -4.28
CA THR A 116 9.99 6.31 -4.88
C THR A 116 9.39 6.70 -6.23
N HIS A 117 9.13 7.98 -6.43
CA HIS A 117 8.63 8.47 -7.71
C HIS A 117 9.12 9.91 -7.99
N LYS A 118 9.11 10.29 -9.27
CA LYS A 118 9.40 11.67 -9.66
C LYS A 118 8.09 12.45 -9.72
N HIS A 119 8.01 13.53 -8.95
CA HIS A 119 6.91 14.47 -8.98
C HIS A 119 7.47 15.88 -9.20
N ASN A 120 6.96 16.60 -10.21
CA ASN A 120 7.45 17.93 -10.62
C ASN A 120 8.98 18.04 -10.79
N GLY A 121 9.63 16.97 -11.26
CA GLY A 121 11.08 16.94 -11.49
C GLY A 121 11.93 16.65 -10.25
N THR A 122 11.33 16.54 -9.07
CA THR A 122 11.98 16.12 -7.83
C THR A 122 11.69 14.65 -7.54
N GLU A 123 12.71 13.92 -7.07
CA GLU A 123 12.52 12.56 -6.54
C GLU A 123 11.91 12.65 -5.15
N GLU A 124 10.76 12.02 -4.97
CA GLU A 124 10.05 11.92 -3.69
C GLU A 124 10.06 10.48 -3.21
N HIS A 125 10.31 10.30 -1.91
CA HIS A 125 10.28 9.00 -1.26
C HIS A 125 9.12 8.93 -0.27
N HIS A 126 8.51 7.76 -0.20
CA HIS A 126 7.48 7.42 0.78
C HIS A 126 7.61 5.94 1.14
N THR A 127 7.06 5.57 2.30
CA THR A 127 6.84 4.16 2.61
C THR A 127 6.06 3.50 1.46
N PRO A 128 6.53 2.37 0.90
CA PRO A 128 5.79 1.59 -0.08
C PRO A 128 4.36 1.30 0.37
N TYR A 129 3.43 1.44 -0.55
CA TYR A 129 2.04 1.08 -0.28
C TYR A 129 1.83 -0.43 -0.48
N THR A 130 1.12 -1.05 0.47
CA THR A 130 0.43 -2.34 0.30
C THR A 130 -1.02 -2.13 -0.11
N ILE A 131 -1.71 -3.19 -0.54
CA ILE A 131 -3.15 -3.17 -0.85
C ILE A 131 -3.96 -2.55 0.31
N GLU A 132 -3.66 -2.92 1.55
CA GLU A 132 -4.33 -2.44 2.75
C GLU A 132 -4.10 -0.94 2.94
N THR A 133 -2.86 -0.47 2.76
CA THR A 133 -2.56 0.96 2.91
C THR A 133 -3.09 1.80 1.75
N ILE A 134 -3.26 1.24 0.53
CA ILE A 134 -3.98 1.91 -0.57
C ILE A 134 -5.45 2.07 -0.20
N ARG A 135 -6.07 1.06 0.40
CA ARG A 135 -7.44 1.20 0.90
C ARG A 135 -7.54 2.32 1.94
N GLN A 136 -6.60 2.39 2.88
CA GLN A 136 -6.54 3.46 3.88
C GLN A 136 -6.36 4.84 3.23
N ALA A 137 -5.53 4.94 2.20
CA ALA A 137 -5.34 6.16 1.43
C ALA A 137 -6.64 6.65 0.79
N LEU A 138 -7.45 5.75 0.24
CA LEU A 138 -8.72 6.08 -0.39
C LEU A 138 -9.83 6.39 0.64
N GLU A 139 -9.97 5.60 1.69
CA GLU A 139 -11.09 5.70 2.63
C GLU A 139 -10.84 6.73 3.73
N LYS A 140 -9.60 6.87 4.19
CA LYS A 140 -9.21 7.70 5.35
C LYS A 140 -8.36 8.91 4.97
N SER A 141 -7.95 9.04 3.71
CA SER A 141 -7.06 10.10 3.22
C SER A 141 -5.77 10.22 4.04
N VAL A 142 -5.10 9.10 4.29
CA VAL A 142 -3.79 9.05 4.96
C VAL A 142 -2.78 8.24 4.16
N ASN A 143 -1.49 8.57 4.31
CA ASN A 143 -0.40 7.78 3.75
C ASN A 143 -0.10 6.52 4.62
N PRO A 144 0.84 5.65 4.24
CA PRO A 144 1.18 4.44 5.00
C PRO A 144 1.75 4.75 6.39
N ASP A 145 2.30 5.95 6.60
CA ASP A 145 2.75 6.45 7.91
C ASP A 145 1.63 7.13 8.73
N LEU A 146 0.37 7.00 8.28
CA LEU A 146 -0.82 7.62 8.86
C LEU A 146 -0.84 9.15 8.85
N LYS A 147 0.01 9.78 8.03
CA LYS A 147 -0.01 11.22 7.83
C LYS A 147 -1.16 11.60 6.91
N PRO A 148 -1.95 12.63 7.26
CA PRO A 148 -3.09 13.04 6.45
C PRO A 148 -2.67 13.63 5.11
N PHE A 149 -3.47 13.38 4.08
CA PHE A 149 -3.35 14.04 2.79
C PHE A 149 -3.99 15.44 2.79
N SER A 150 -3.79 16.14 1.68
CA SER A 150 -4.54 17.35 1.38
C SER A 150 -6.05 17.06 1.34
N PRO A 151 -6.92 17.95 1.87
CA PRO A 151 -8.38 17.84 1.73
C PRO A 151 -8.89 17.82 0.29
N CYS A 152 -8.03 18.12 -0.69
CA CYS A 152 -8.32 17.99 -2.11
C CYS A 152 -8.38 16.55 -2.61
N MET A 153 -7.71 15.62 -1.94
CA MET A 153 -7.87 14.20 -2.25
C MET A 153 -9.13 13.71 -1.54
N PRO A 154 -10.19 13.32 -2.28
CA PRO A 154 -11.44 12.88 -1.69
C PRO A 154 -11.28 11.56 -0.91
N GLN A 155 -12.16 11.36 0.07
CA GLN A 155 -12.34 10.09 0.76
C GLN A 155 -13.41 9.30 0.02
N TRP A 156 -13.05 8.15 -0.52
CA TRP A 156 -13.95 7.28 -1.27
C TRP A 156 -14.45 6.14 -0.40
N PHE A 157 -15.71 5.78 -0.56
CA PHE A 157 -16.28 4.56 0.01
C PHE A 157 -16.49 3.55 -1.12
N LEU A 158 -15.64 2.52 -1.14
CA LEU A 158 -15.59 1.49 -2.19
C LEU A 158 -15.98 0.13 -1.61
N SER A 159 -16.83 -0.61 -2.32
CA SER A 159 -17.00 -2.03 -2.05
C SER A 159 -15.70 -2.80 -2.31
N ASP A 160 -15.55 -4.01 -1.77
CA ASP A 160 -14.36 -4.83 -2.05
C ASP A 160 -14.18 -5.14 -3.54
N THR A 161 -15.28 -5.28 -4.27
CA THR A 161 -15.25 -5.50 -5.71
C THR A 161 -14.80 -4.24 -6.44
N ASP A 162 -15.38 -3.07 -6.13
CA ASP A 162 -15.01 -1.80 -6.77
C ASP A 162 -13.57 -1.40 -6.44
N PHE A 163 -13.12 -1.66 -5.22
CA PHE A 163 -11.73 -1.43 -4.80
C PHE A 163 -10.76 -2.31 -5.60
N ARG A 164 -11.02 -3.62 -5.69
CA ARG A 164 -10.21 -4.55 -6.50
C ARG A 164 -10.16 -4.12 -7.96
N ASP A 165 -11.31 -3.77 -8.54
CA ASP A 165 -11.42 -3.35 -9.94
C ASP A 165 -10.66 -2.05 -10.21
N LEU A 166 -10.75 -1.08 -9.29
CA LEU A 166 -9.99 0.16 -9.36
C LEU A 166 -8.47 -0.10 -9.29
N LEU A 167 -8.00 -0.93 -8.36
CA LEU A 167 -6.57 -1.26 -8.27
C LEU A 167 -6.09 -2.02 -9.51
N TYR A 168 -6.94 -2.86 -10.11
CA TYR A 168 -6.62 -3.52 -11.36
C TYR A 168 -6.43 -2.50 -12.49
N LYS A 169 -7.28 -1.47 -12.55
CA LYS A 169 -7.06 -0.35 -13.45
C LYS A 169 -5.74 0.37 -13.18
N LEU A 170 -5.35 0.60 -11.92
CA LEU A 170 -4.06 1.24 -11.61
C LEU A 170 -2.84 0.39 -12.02
N LYS A 171 -2.93 -0.95 -11.89
CA LYS A 171 -1.91 -1.89 -12.41
C LYS A 171 -1.81 -1.80 -13.95
N GLU A 172 -2.94 -1.66 -14.63
CA GLU A 172 -2.98 -1.54 -16.09
C GLU A 172 -2.39 -0.21 -16.61
N LEU A 173 -2.21 0.80 -15.75
CA LEU A 173 -1.52 2.05 -16.10
C LEU A 173 0.01 1.94 -16.07
N ASP A 174 0.59 0.85 -15.57
CA ASP A 174 2.05 0.64 -15.56
C ASP A 174 2.62 0.26 -16.93
N LYS A 175 1.77 0.13 -17.95
CA LYS A 175 2.12 -0.31 -19.31
C LYS A 175 2.72 0.80 -20.16
#